data_AF-A0A940NYX2-F1
#
_entry.id   AF-A0A940NYX2-F1
#
_cell.length_a   1.000
_cell.length_b   1.000
_cell.length_c   1.000
_cell.angle_alpha   90.00
_cell.angle_beta   90.00
_cell.angle_gamma   90.00
#
_symmetry.space_group_name_H-M   'P 1'
#
loop_
_entity.id
_entity.type
_entity.pdbx_description
1 polymer ?
#
loop_
_entity_poly.entity_id
_entity_poly.type
_entity_poly.pdbx_seq_one_letter_code
_entity_poly.pdbx_strand_id
1 'polypeptide(L)'
;MKYIIMLIIVIGLALMDFVTGIIKAYVKHDISSEKMRRGGLNKVTEILVMTTACGLEIGIGMLGQYYQTPELAGIAGTVAAGAVFTYIVLMELVSILENYGEISPDATWVSKIIKKLRNFNDKEEK
;
A
#
# COMPACT_ATOMS: atom_id res chain seq x y z
N MET A 1 -7.72 -18.77 -4.04
CA MET A 1 -8.72 -17.68 -3.91
C MET A 1 -8.21 -16.51 -3.08
N LYS A 2 -7.80 -16.69 -1.82
CA LYS A 2 -7.36 -15.56 -0.95
C LYS A 2 -6.28 -14.64 -1.55
N TYR A 3 -5.22 -15.19 -2.13
CA TYR A 3 -4.13 -14.40 -2.74
C TYR A 3 -4.60 -13.53 -3.90
N ILE A 4 -5.50 -14.06 -4.73
CA ILE A 4 -6.06 -13.34 -5.87
C ILE A 4 -6.89 -12.16 -5.38
N ILE A 5 -7.69 -12.35 -4.32
CA ILE A 5 -8.49 -11.29 -3.71
C ILE A 5 -7.58 -10.17 -3.16
N MET A 6 -6.52 -10.53 -2.43
CA MET A 6 -5.56 -9.56 -1.89
C MET A 6 -4.90 -8.74 -3.00
N LEU A 7 -4.45 -9.40 -4.07
CA LEU A 7 -3.83 -8.72 -5.21
C LEU A 7 -4.81 -7.80 -5.95
N ILE A 8 -6.06 -8.23 -6.15
CA ILE A 8 -7.09 -7.40 -6.79
C ILE A 8 -7.35 -6.13 -5.98
N ILE A 9 -7.42 -6.25 -4.64
CA ILE A 9 -7.61 -5.08 -3.77
C ILE A 9 -6.43 -4.11 -3.90
N VAL A 10 -5.20 -4.60 -3.81
CA VAL A 10 -3.99 -3.75 -3.92
C VAL A 10 -3.92 -3.09 -5.30
N ILE A 11 -4.15 -3.83 -6.38
CA ILE A 11 -4.19 -3.28 -7.75
C ILE A 11 -5.28 -2.22 -7.87
N GLY A 12 -6.48 -2.48 -7.34
CA GLY A 12 -7.59 -1.53 -7.36
C GLY A 12 -7.25 -0.23 -6.64
N LEU A 13 -6.66 -0.32 -5.45
CA LEU A 13 -6.23 0.85 -4.68
C LEU A 13 -5.12 1.62 -5.39
N ALA A 14 -4.09 0.94 -5.88
CA ALA A 14 -3.00 1.54 -6.64
C ALA A 14 -3.47 2.29 -7.88
N LEU A 15 -4.46 1.73 -8.60
CA LEU A 15 -5.09 2.39 -9.74
C LEU A 15 -5.87 3.64 -9.32
N MET A 16 -6.64 3.57 -8.22
CA MET A 16 -7.36 4.74 -7.72
C MET A 16 -6.41 5.83 -7.22
N ASP A 17 -5.33 5.47 -6.55
CA ASP A 17 -4.31 6.43 -6.14
C ASP A 17 -3.64 7.10 -7.35
N PHE A 18 -3.27 6.32 -8.36
CA PHE A 18 -2.71 6.88 -9.59
C PHE A 18 -3.68 7.84 -10.30
N VAL A 19 -4.96 7.47 -10.40
CA VAL A 19 -6.00 8.34 -10.99
C VAL A 19 -6.19 9.60 -10.16
N THR A 20 -6.30 9.50 -8.84
CA THR A 20 -6.46 10.69 -7.97
C THR A 20 -5.23 11.60 -8.00
N GLY A 21 -4.02 11.03 -8.13
CA GLY A 21 -2.78 11.77 -8.33
C GLY A 21 -2.75 12.54 -9.65
N ILE A 22 -3.27 11.97 -10.73
CA ILE A 22 -3.43 12.68 -12.02
C ILE A 22 -4.43 13.82 -11.88
N ILE A 23 -5.60 13.58 -11.29
CA ILE A 23 -6.62 14.61 -11.08
C ILE A 23 -6.03 15.78 -10.28
N LYS A 24 -5.28 15.49 -9.22
CA LYS A 24 -4.58 16.48 -8.41
C LYS A 24 -3.60 17.31 -9.23
N ALA A 25 -2.73 16.67 -10.00
CA ALA A 25 -1.77 17.35 -10.85
C ALA A 25 -2.45 18.25 -11.89
N TYR A 26 -3.57 17.81 -12.43
CA TYR A 26 -4.38 18.59 -13.37
C TYR A 26 -4.99 19.83 -12.70
N VAL A 27 -5.66 19.68 -11.55
CA VAL A 27 -6.28 20.78 -10.79
C VAL A 27 -5.25 21.82 -10.34
N LYS A 28 -4.03 21.39 -10.01
CA LYS A 28 -2.93 22.28 -9.59
C LYS A 28 -2.10 22.84 -10.75
N HIS A 29 -2.41 22.50 -12.00
CA HIS A 29 -1.59 22.83 -13.18
C HIS A 29 -0.11 22.43 -13.04
N ASP A 30 0.19 21.33 -12.33
CA ASP A 30 1.55 20.81 -12.06
C ASP A 30 1.74 19.41 -12.66
N ILE A 31 1.32 19.26 -13.92
CA ILE A 31 1.48 17.99 -14.63
C ILE A 31 2.95 17.86 -15.06
N SER A 32 3.63 16.87 -14.46
CA SER A 32 4.97 16.48 -14.86
C SER A 32 5.01 14.98 -15.15
N SER A 33 5.46 14.64 -16.37
CA SER A 33 5.62 13.24 -16.79
C SER A 33 6.64 12.50 -15.91
N GLU A 34 7.65 13.20 -15.40
CA GLU A 34 8.63 12.62 -14.48
C GLU A 34 7.98 12.25 -13.14
N LYS A 35 7.18 13.16 -12.57
CA LYS A 35 6.43 12.91 -11.32
C LYS A 35 5.46 11.75 -11.50
N MET A 36 4.69 11.73 -12.60
CA MET A 36 3.75 10.64 -12.89
C MET A 36 4.45 9.30 -13.09
N ARG A 37 5.56 9.25 -13.83
CA ARG A 37 6.33 8.01 -14.02
C ARG A 37 6.86 7.49 -12.69
N ARG A 38 7.41 8.36 -11.85
CA ARG A 38 7.93 7.97 -10.53
C ARG A 38 6.80 7.45 -9.63
N GLY A 39 5.66 8.15 -9.58
CA GLY A 39 4.47 7.69 -8.85
C GLY A 39 3.99 6.33 -9.34
N GLY A 40 3.79 6.17 -10.66
CA GLY A 40 3.35 4.89 -11.23
C GLY A 40 4.33 3.74 -10.98
N LEU A 41 5.64 3.96 -11.09
CA LEU A 41 6.64 2.92 -10.79
C LEU A 41 6.65 2.51 -9.31
N ASN A 42 6.41 3.44 -8.39
CA ASN A 42 6.25 3.10 -6.97
C ASN A 42 5.05 2.17 -6.77
N LYS A 43 3.91 2.48 -7.39
CA LYS A 43 2.69 1.64 -7.32
C LYS A 43 2.89 0.24 -7.91
N VAL A 44 3.60 0.15 -9.03
CA VAL A 44 4.01 -1.14 -9.60
C VAL A 44 4.88 -1.92 -8.63
N THR A 45 5.81 -1.25 -7.95
CA THR A 45 6.69 -1.88 -6.95
C THR A 45 5.88 -2.40 -5.76
N GLU A 46 4.87 -1.68 -5.29
CA GLU A 46 3.98 -2.13 -4.22
C GLU A 46 3.21 -3.41 -4.60
N ILE A 47 2.73 -3.50 -5.84
CA ILE A 47 2.09 -4.72 -6.37
C ILE A 47 3.10 -5.89 -6.40
N LEU A 48 4.36 -5.64 -6.79
CA LEU A 48 5.41 -6.66 -6.78
C LEU A 48 5.75 -7.12 -5.36
N VAL A 49 5.80 -6.20 -4.39
CA VAL A 49 6.02 -6.52 -2.98
C VAL A 49 4.88 -7.39 -2.44
N MET A 50 3.62 -7.05 -2.73
CA MET A 50 2.47 -7.87 -2.34
C MET A 50 2.51 -9.26 -2.99
N THR A 51 2.86 -9.33 -4.27
CA THR A 51 3.02 -10.61 -4.99
C THR A 51 4.10 -11.48 -4.34
N THR A 52 5.22 -10.86 -3.96
CA THR A 52 6.30 -11.54 -3.24
C THR A 52 5.86 -12.03 -1.87
N ALA A 53 5.08 -11.24 -1.12
CA ALA A 53 4.56 -11.65 0.19
C ALA A 53 3.60 -12.85 0.09
N CYS A 54 2.72 -12.87 -0.92
CA CYS A 54 1.88 -14.04 -1.22
C CYS A 54 2.74 -15.28 -1.56
N GLY A 55 3.77 -15.11 -2.38
CA GLY A 55 4.71 -16.19 -2.73
C GLY A 55 5.47 -16.71 -1.51
N LEU A 56 5.87 -15.82 -0.61
CA LEU A 56 6.55 -16.17 0.64
C LEU A 56 5.65 -16.99 1.56
N GLU A 57 4.37 -16.63 1.71
CA GLU A 57 3.42 -17.42 2.49
C GLU A 57 3.30 -18.85 1.95
N ILE A 58 3.21 -19.00 0.62
CA ILE A 58 3.15 -20.32 -0.03
C ILE A 58 4.44 -21.10 0.23
N GLY A 59 5.60 -20.46 0.06
CA GLY A 59 6.91 -21.09 0.28
C GLY A 59 7.12 -21.54 1.73
N ILE A 60 6.78 -20.68 2.69
CA ILE A 60 6.84 -21.02 4.13
C ILE A 60 5.89 -22.18 4.43
N GLY A 61 4.68 -22.17 3.89
CA GLY A 61 3.74 -23.27 4.04
C GLY A 61 4.30 -24.61 3.54
N MET A 62 4.97 -24.62 2.38
CA MET A 62 5.63 -25.81 1.83
C MET A 62 6.80 -26.29 2.71
N LEU A 63 7.62 -25.36 3.23
CA LEU A 63 8.71 -25.70 4.15
C LEU A 63 8.19 -26.28 5.47
N GLY A 64 7.10 -25.75 6.00
CA GLY A 64 6.46 -26.28 7.22
C GLY A 64 6.02 -27.73 7.07
N GLN A 65 5.51 -28.10 5.90
CA GLN A 65 5.18 -29.50 5.59
C GLN A 65 6.44 -30.38 5.56
N TYR A 66 7.51 -29.89 4.94
CA TYR A 66 8.79 -30.62 4.86
C TYR A 66 9.42 -30.87 6.23
N TYR A 67 9.41 -29.86 7.12
CA TYR A 67 9.99 -29.93 8.46
C TYR A 67 9.01 -30.42 9.54
N GLN A 68 7.86 -31.00 9.16
CA GLN A 68 6.84 -31.52 10.08
C GLN A 68 6.34 -30.49 11.12
N THR A 69 6.36 -29.21 10.76
CA THR A 69 5.88 -28.08 11.59
C THR A 69 4.86 -27.21 10.82
N PRO A 70 3.79 -27.81 10.26
CA PRO A 70 2.90 -27.14 9.33
C PRO A 70 2.08 -26.00 9.97
N GLU A 71 1.72 -26.13 11.25
CA GLU A 71 0.92 -25.13 11.96
C GLU A 71 1.69 -23.82 12.20
N LEU A 72 2.91 -23.94 12.73
CA LEU A 72 3.76 -22.78 13.03
C LEU A 72 4.14 -22.03 11.75
N ALA A 73 4.51 -22.77 10.69
CA ALA A 73 4.83 -22.18 9.39
C ALA A 73 3.61 -21.52 8.74
N GLY A 74 2.43 -22.14 8.82
CA GLY A 74 1.19 -21.57 8.31
C GLY A 74 0.82 -20.24 8.98
N ILE A 75 0.98 -20.16 10.30
CA ILE A 75 0.78 -18.91 11.06
C ILE A 75 1.79 -17.86 10.63
N ALA A 76 3.08 -18.20 10.60
CA ALA A 76 4.16 -17.27 10.24
C ALA A 76 3.95 -16.68 8.83
N GLY A 77 3.63 -17.52 7.84
CA GLY A 77 3.33 -17.08 6.48
C GLY A 77 2.11 -16.16 6.41
N THR A 78 1.02 -16.53 7.08
CA THR A 78 -0.23 -15.74 7.08
C THR A 78 -0.04 -14.38 7.74
N VAL A 79 0.69 -14.33 8.86
CA VAL A 79 1.00 -13.07 9.56
C VAL A 79 1.86 -12.17 8.69
N ALA A 80 2.88 -12.73 8.03
CA ALA A 80 3.76 -11.96 7.13
C ALA A 80 2.98 -11.35 5.96
N ALA A 81 2.20 -12.15 5.23
CA ALA A 81 1.40 -11.65 4.10
C ALA A 81 0.31 -10.67 4.55
N GLY A 82 -0.35 -10.93 5.68
CA GLY A 82 -1.36 -10.05 6.25
C GLY A 82 -0.80 -8.70 6.70
N ALA A 83 0.39 -8.68 7.30
CA ALA A 83 1.07 -7.45 7.70
C ALA A 83 1.44 -6.59 6.49
N VAL A 84 2.06 -7.18 5.47
CA VAL A 84 2.43 -6.47 4.22
C VAL A 84 1.18 -5.93 3.52
N PHE A 85 0.13 -6.75 3.40
CA PHE A 85 -1.14 -6.32 2.82
C PHE A 85 -1.75 -5.13 3.57
N THR A 86 -1.84 -5.22 4.90
CA THR A 86 -2.40 -4.15 5.73
C THR A 86 -1.60 -2.87 5.57
N TYR A 87 -0.28 -2.97 5.57
CA TYR A 87 0.61 -1.82 5.38
C TYR A 87 0.38 -1.14 4.02
N ILE A 88 0.39 -1.89 2.92
CA ILE A 88 0.18 -1.35 1.57
C ILE A 88 -1.20 -0.70 1.45
N VAL A 89 -2.26 -1.38 1.94
CA VAL A 89 -3.63 -0.85 1.91
C VAL A 89 -3.72 0.48 2.66
N LEU A 90 -3.15 0.56 3.86
CA LEU A 90 -3.15 1.81 4.64
C LEU A 90 -2.38 2.92 3.92
N MET A 91 -1.22 2.59 3.33
CA MET A 91 -0.39 3.56 2.61
C MET A 91 -1.13 4.11 1.38
N GLU A 92 -1.77 3.25 0.59
CA GLU A 92 -2.59 3.66 -0.55
C GLU A 92 -3.79 4.52 -0.15
N LEU A 93 -4.49 4.16 0.92
CA LEU A 93 -5.60 4.95 1.45
C LEU A 93 -5.13 6.34 1.91
N VAL A 94 -3.99 6.42 2.58
CA VAL A 94 -3.39 7.71 2.99
C VAL A 94 -3.03 8.55 1.77
N SER A 95 -2.44 7.96 0.73
CA SER A 95 -2.09 8.65 -0.52
C SER A 95 -3.33 9.20 -1.25
N ILE A 96 -4.40 8.42 -1.34
CA ILE A 96 -5.69 8.87 -1.92
C ILE A 96 -6.26 10.04 -1.12
N LEU A 97 -6.23 9.96 0.21
CA LEU A 97 -6.67 11.03 1.10
C LEU A 97 -5.81 12.29 0.95
N GLU A 98 -4.49 12.15 0.81
CA GLU A 98 -3.58 13.26 0.52
C GLU A 98 -3.97 13.95 -0.80
N ASN A 99 -4.19 13.18 -1.86
CA ASN A 99 -4.60 13.71 -3.15
C ASN A 99 -5.95 14.46 -3.04
N TYR A 100 -6.93 13.88 -2.35
CA TYR A 100 -8.23 14.52 -2.11
C TYR A 100 -8.10 15.82 -1.31
N GLY A 101 -7.31 15.83 -0.23
CA GLY A 101 -7.09 17.00 0.62
C GLY A 101 -6.41 18.17 -0.10
N GLU A 102 -5.58 17.88 -1.10
CA GLU A 102 -4.98 18.92 -1.95
C GLU A 102 -5.94 19.49 -3.00
N ILE A 103 -6.87 18.66 -3.50
CA ILE A 103 -7.89 19.06 -4.50
C ILE A 103 -9.00 19.89 -3.85
N SER A 104 -9.49 19.46 -2.68
CA SER A 104 -10.68 20.06 -2.05
C SER A 104 -10.30 21.04 -0.92
N PRO A 105 -10.56 22.36 -1.08
CA PRO A 105 -10.24 23.35 -0.05
C PRO A 105 -11.01 23.15 1.26
N ASP A 106 -12.16 22.46 1.23
CA ASP A 106 -12.97 22.15 2.42
C ASP A 106 -12.48 20.91 3.17
N ALA A 107 -11.56 20.13 2.58
CA ALA A 107 -11.03 18.88 3.16
C ALA A 107 -9.85 19.10 4.13
N THR A 108 -9.72 20.29 4.73
CA THR A 108 -8.62 20.61 5.68
C THR A 108 -8.52 19.64 6.87
N TRP A 109 -9.61 18.94 7.22
CA TRP A 109 -9.63 17.90 8.23
C TRP A 109 -8.75 16.70 7.85
N VAL A 110 -8.67 16.35 6.55
CA VAL A 110 -7.86 15.26 6.02
C VAL A 110 -6.38 15.57 6.25
N SER A 111 -5.95 16.78 5.91
CA SER A 111 -4.58 17.25 6.14
C SER A 111 -4.20 17.22 7.63
N LYS A 112 -5.15 17.46 8.54
CA LYS A 112 -4.90 17.36 9.99
C LYS A 112 -4.71 15.90 10.44
N ILE A 113 -5.48 14.96 9.90
CA ILE A 113 -5.34 13.54 10.19
C ILE A 113 -3.99 13.03 9.67
N ILE A 114 -3.64 13.34 8.42
CA ILE A 114 -2.37 12.95 7.81
C ILE A 114 -1.18 13.53 8.59
N LYS A 115 -1.23 14.81 8.98
CA LYS A 115 -0.19 15.42 9.82
C LYS A 115 -0.03 14.72 11.16
N LYS A 116 -1.13 14.32 11.81
CA LYS A 116 -1.06 13.54 13.05
C LYS A 116 -0.40 12.19 12.81
N LEU A 117 -0.76 11.48 11.74
CA LEU A 117 -0.16 10.20 11.39
C LEU A 117 1.36 10.33 11.10
N ARG A 118 1.79 11.36 10.38
CA ARG A 118 3.23 11.63 10.16
C ARG A 118 3.99 11.96 11.43
N ASN A 119 3.40 12.77 12.32
CA ASN A 119 4.05 13.13 13.59
C ASN A 119 4.21 11.93 14.55
N PHE A 120 3.50 10.82 14.34
CA PHE A 120 3.78 9.56 15.05
C PHE A 120 5.08 8.93 14.54
N ASN A 121 5.31 8.89 13.23
CA ASN A 121 6.56 8.36 12.67
C ASN A 121 7.79 9.20 13.08
N ASP A 122 7.70 10.53 13.06
CA ASP A 122 8.85 11.41 13.40
C ASP A 122 9.22 11.40 14.90
N LYS A 123 8.35 10.89 15.77
CA LYS A 123 8.61 10.77 17.21
C LYS A 123 9.31 9.49 17.61
N GLU A 124 9.28 8.46 16.77
CA GLU A 124 9.98 7.19 17.02
C GLU A 124 11.47 7.25 16.62
N GLU A 125 11.91 8.29 15.89
CA GLU A 125 13.31 8.51 15.49
C GLU A 125 14.13 9.39 16.48
N LYS A 126 13.72 9.54 17.75
CA LYS A 126 14.48 10.31 18.76
C LYS A 126 14.88 9.53 19.99
#